data_AF-A0A918QAJ9-F1
#
_entry.id   AF-A0A918QAJ9-F1
#
_cell.length_a   1.000
_cell.length_b   1.000
_cell.length_c   1.000
_cell.angle_alpha   90.00
_cell.angle_beta   90.00
_cell.angle_gamma   90.00
#
_symmetry.space_group_name_H-M   'P 1'
#
loop_
_entity.id
_entity.type
_entity.pdbx_description
1 polymer ?
#
loop_
_entity_poly.entity_id
_entity_poly.type
_entity_poly.pdbx_seq_one_letter_code
_entity_poly.pdbx_strand_id
1 'polypeptide(L)'
;MKGTRDSAPRLSGVEPKLGIHLYSAAMADTTIKISESTRDRLRTLAEERGLSTRAYVERVVAAAPTEAERAERTARGIAYVQANLRADFTEADVREAQEWRAAIASRQLGERR
;
A
#
# COMPACT_ATOMS: atom_id res chain seq x y z
N MET A 1 36.82 29.65 59.37
CA MET A 1 37.13 28.68 58.28
C MET A 1 35.97 28.66 57.30
N LYS A 2 36.29 28.51 56.00
CA LYS A 2 35.45 28.60 54.78
C LYS A 2 34.06 27.93 54.85
N GLY A 3 33.11 28.47 54.07
CA GLY A 3 31.93 27.74 53.58
C GLY A 3 30.76 28.65 53.16
N THR A 4 30.90 29.45 52.10
CA THR A 4 30.17 29.31 50.81
C THR A 4 28.64 29.18 50.89
N ARG A 5 27.98 30.20 50.32
CA ARG A 5 26.58 30.21 49.86
C ARG A 5 26.39 29.12 48.79
N ASP A 6 25.24 28.45 48.78
CA ASP A 6 24.57 28.20 47.51
C ASP A 6 23.06 28.04 47.66
N SER A 7 22.37 28.57 46.65
CA SER A 7 20.93 28.63 46.45
C SER A 7 20.37 27.29 45.98
N ALA A 8 19.09 27.03 46.25
CA ALA A 8 18.03 26.95 45.24
C ALA A 8 16.92 25.95 45.63
N PRO A 9 15.67 26.19 45.16
CA PRO A 9 14.46 25.59 45.69
C PRO A 9 14.03 24.31 44.98
N ARG A 10 13.03 23.68 45.62
CA ARG A 10 12.23 22.51 45.22
C ARG A 10 11.95 22.47 43.71
N LEU A 11 12.41 21.42 43.04
CA LEU A 11 11.88 21.02 41.74
C LEU A 11 10.80 19.97 41.95
N SER A 12 9.55 20.41 41.77
CA SER A 12 8.36 19.59 41.65
C SER A 12 8.57 18.52 40.58
N GLY A 13 8.32 17.27 40.93
CA GLY A 13 8.19 16.18 39.97
C GLY A 13 7.02 16.47 39.04
N VAL A 14 7.35 16.89 37.81
CA VAL A 14 6.41 16.82 36.70
C VAL A 14 6.56 15.43 36.12
N GLU A 15 5.66 14.53 36.51
CA GLU A 15 5.52 13.26 35.81
C GLU A 15 5.09 13.56 34.37
N PRO A 16 5.87 13.17 33.34
CA PRO A 16 5.39 13.24 31.99
C PRO A 16 4.29 12.18 31.86
N LYS A 17 3.04 12.64 31.72
CA LYS A 17 1.95 11.81 31.21
C LYS A 17 2.35 11.36 29.81
N LEU A 18 3.01 10.21 29.72
CA LEU A 18 3.16 9.43 28.50
C LEU A 18 1.79 8.87 28.14
N GLY A 19 0.89 9.77 27.75
CA GLY A 19 -0.27 9.44 26.94
C GLY A 19 0.27 9.01 25.59
N ILE A 20 0.56 7.73 25.45
CA ILE A 20 0.75 7.10 24.17
C ILE A 20 -0.61 7.23 23.46
N HIS A 21 -0.81 8.36 22.76
CA HIS A 21 -1.89 8.51 21.79
C HIS A 21 -1.52 7.60 20.61
N LEU A 22 -1.81 6.31 20.78
CA LEU A 22 -2.09 5.40 19.68
C LEU A 22 -3.30 5.99 18.95
N TYR A 23 -3.06 6.98 18.08
CA TYR A 23 -4.04 7.45 17.12
C TYR A 23 -4.39 6.23 16.26
N SER A 24 -5.60 5.68 16.43
CA SER A 24 -6.13 4.68 15.53
C SER A 24 -6.30 5.33 14.16
N ALA A 25 -5.32 5.18 13.27
CA ALA A 25 -5.38 5.70 11.91
C ALA A 25 -6.62 5.20 11.13
N ALA A 26 -7.25 4.12 11.59
CA ALA A 26 -8.47 3.56 11.03
C ALA A 26 -9.74 4.45 11.15
N MET A 27 -9.75 5.45 12.05
CA MET A 27 -10.91 6.31 12.30
C MET A 27 -10.67 7.78 11.92
N ALA A 28 -9.53 8.11 11.31
CA ALA A 28 -9.23 9.47 10.90
C ALA A 28 -9.77 9.71 9.49
N ASP A 29 -10.84 10.49 9.39
CA ASP A 29 -11.33 10.97 8.10
C ASP A 29 -10.25 11.81 7.42
N THR A 30 -9.80 11.33 6.26
CA THR A 30 -8.75 11.99 5.49
C THR A 30 -9.36 12.73 4.31
N THR A 31 -9.07 14.02 4.21
CA THR A 31 -9.50 14.85 3.06
C THR A 31 -8.44 14.82 1.97
N ILE A 32 -8.82 14.34 0.79
CA ILE A 32 -7.99 14.41 -0.42
C ILE A 32 -8.55 15.44 -1.40
N LYS A 33 -7.67 16.25 -2.00
CA LYS A 33 -8.04 17.19 -3.08
C LYS A 33 -7.91 16.46 -4.41
N ILE A 34 -8.98 16.48 -5.21
CA ILE A 34 -9.04 15.89 -6.55
C ILE A 34 -9.74 16.84 -7.51
N SER A 35 -9.55 16.66 -8.82
CA SER A 35 -10.29 17.42 -9.83
C SER A 35 -11.80 17.14 -9.74
N GLU A 36 -12.60 18.10 -10.18
CA GLU A 36 -14.05 17.95 -10.28
C GLU A 36 -14.44 16.77 -11.18
N SER A 37 -13.80 16.67 -12.35
CA SER A 37 -13.98 15.56 -13.28
C SER A 37 -13.70 14.18 -12.65
N THR A 38 -12.70 14.07 -11.78
CA THR A 38 -12.39 12.82 -11.08
C THR A 38 -13.45 12.51 -10.02
N ARG A 39 -13.90 13.53 -9.27
CA ARG A 39 -14.95 13.39 -8.26
C ARG A 39 -16.26 12.90 -8.88
N ASP A 40 -16.65 13.49 -10.01
CA ASP A 40 -17.87 13.12 -10.73
C ASP A 40 -17.81 11.70 -11.27
N ARG A 41 -16.67 11.34 -11.88
CA ARG A 41 -16.45 9.97 -12.33
C ARG A 41 -16.50 8.95 -11.18
N LEU A 42 -15.91 9.27 -10.03
CA LEU A 42 -15.96 8.41 -8.84
C LEU A 42 -17.39 8.23 -8.33
N ARG A 43 -18.17 9.31 -8.31
CA ARG A 43 -19.59 9.28 -7.93
C ARG A 43 -20.40 8.36 -8.83
N THR A 44 -20.31 8.53 -10.15
CA THR A 44 -21.01 7.66 -11.11
C THR A 44 -20.62 6.19 -10.94
N LEU A 45 -19.31 5.90 -10.82
CA LEU A 45 -18.84 4.52 -10.63
C LEU A 45 -19.32 3.90 -9.32
N ALA A 46 -19.44 4.70 -8.26
CA ALA A 46 -19.95 4.24 -6.97
C ALA A 46 -21.46 3.96 -7.05
N GLU A 47 -22.24 4.86 -7.67
CA GLU A 47 -23.68 4.71 -7.88
C GLU A 47 -24.02 3.45 -8.69
N GLU A 48 -23.32 3.19 -9.80
CA GLU A 48 -23.46 1.96 -10.60
C GLU A 48 -23.28 0.67 -9.77
N ARG A 49 -22.50 0.75 -8.69
CA ARG A 49 -22.16 -0.39 -7.82
C ARG A 49 -22.97 -0.40 -6.54
N GLY A 50 -23.92 0.53 -6.35
CA GLY A 50 -24.70 0.69 -5.13
C GLY A 50 -23.84 1.04 -3.90
N LEU A 51 -22.72 1.73 -4.11
CA LEU A 51 -21.77 2.13 -3.05
C LEU A 51 -21.74 3.64 -2.88
N SER A 52 -21.34 4.10 -1.70
CA SER A 52 -20.94 5.50 -1.52
C SER A 52 -19.57 5.75 -2.18
N THR A 53 -19.28 6.99 -2.56
CA THR A 53 -17.97 7.37 -3.14
C THR A 53 -16.82 6.96 -2.22
N ARG A 54 -16.98 7.13 -0.90
CA ARG A 54 -15.99 6.71 0.10
C ARG A 54 -15.77 5.20 0.05
N ALA A 55 -16.85 4.41 0.17
CA ALA A 55 -16.76 2.95 0.17
C ALA A 55 -16.17 2.42 -1.15
N TYR A 56 -16.46 3.09 -2.26
CA TYR A 56 -15.88 2.75 -3.54
C TYR A 56 -14.36 3.02 -3.58
N VAL A 57 -13.90 4.17 -3.08
CA VAL A 57 -12.46 4.47 -2.98
C VAL A 57 -11.74 3.45 -2.09
N GLU A 58 -12.28 3.15 -0.91
CA GLU A 58 -11.73 2.13 -0.01
C GLU A 58 -11.63 0.76 -0.71
N ARG A 59 -12.68 0.36 -1.44
CA ARG A 59 -12.69 -0.87 -2.22
C ARG A 59 -11.63 -0.90 -3.32
N VAL A 60 -11.49 0.21 -4.06
CA VAL A 60 -10.51 0.31 -5.15
C VAL A 60 -9.10 0.18 -4.61
N VAL A 61 -8.79 0.89 -3.52
CA VAL A 61 -7.45 0.86 -2.91
C VAL A 61 -7.17 -0.51 -2.29
N ALA A 62 -8.15 -1.13 -1.62
CA ALA A 62 -8.00 -2.48 -1.07
C ALA A 62 -7.75 -3.54 -2.15
N ALA A 63 -8.23 -3.32 -3.38
CA ALA A 63 -8.01 -4.21 -4.51
C ALA A 63 -6.71 -3.92 -5.28
N ALA A 64 -6.07 -2.78 -5.05
CA ALA A 64 -4.87 -2.36 -5.75
C ALA A 64 -3.63 -2.70 -4.90
N PRO A 65 -2.95 -3.83 -5.16
CA PRO A 65 -1.75 -4.18 -4.40
C PRO A 65 -0.65 -3.16 -4.65
N THR A 66 0.17 -2.90 -3.65
CA THR A 66 1.42 -2.15 -3.76
C THR A 66 2.47 -2.94 -4.56
N GLU A 67 3.57 -2.29 -4.96
CA GLU A 67 4.69 -2.98 -5.63
C GLU A 67 5.30 -4.08 -4.76
N ALA A 68 5.47 -3.82 -3.46
CA ALA A 68 6.02 -4.80 -2.53
C ALA A 68 5.12 -6.03 -2.42
N GLU A 69 3.80 -5.84 -2.29
CA GLU A 69 2.83 -6.94 -2.24
C GLU A 69 2.77 -7.71 -3.56
N ARG A 70 2.92 -7.02 -4.70
CA ARG A 70 3.03 -7.68 -6.02
C ARG A 70 4.28 -8.54 -6.11
N ALA A 71 5.43 -8.03 -5.67
CA ALA A 71 6.69 -8.76 -5.67
C ALA A 71 6.61 -10.00 -4.78
N GLU A 72 6.07 -9.86 -3.56
CA GLU A 72 5.87 -10.97 -2.64
C GLU A 72 4.93 -12.04 -3.22
N ARG A 73 3.79 -11.61 -3.78
CA ARG A 73 2.84 -12.52 -4.44
C ARG A 73 3.50 -13.27 -5.60
N THR A 74 4.35 -12.60 -6.36
CA THR A 74 5.10 -13.20 -7.46
C THR A 74 6.08 -14.24 -6.94
N ALA A 75 6.88 -13.92 -5.91
CA ALA A 75 7.80 -14.86 -5.29
C ALA A 75 7.08 -16.10 -4.74
N ARG A 76 5.93 -15.91 -4.06
CA ARG A 76 5.10 -17.03 -3.59
C ARG A 76 4.57 -17.89 -4.73
N GLY A 77 4.17 -17.28 -5.84
CA GLY A 77 3.74 -18.00 -7.04
C GLY A 77 4.87 -18.83 -7.66
N ILE A 78 6.06 -18.24 -7.80
CA ILE A 78 7.26 -18.93 -8.32
C ILE A 78 7.60 -20.14 -7.45
N ALA A 79 7.66 -19.95 -6.12
CA ALA A 79 7.96 -21.04 -5.18
C ALA A 79 6.93 -22.18 -5.26
N TYR A 80 5.64 -21.84 -5.41
CA TYR A 80 4.59 -22.85 -5.59
C TYR A 80 4.77 -23.65 -6.88
N VAL A 81 5.05 -22.98 -8.00
CA VAL A 81 5.29 -23.64 -9.30
C VAL A 81 6.50 -24.56 -9.21
N GLN A 82 7.60 -24.08 -8.63
CA GLN A 82 8.81 -24.88 -8.43
C GLN A 82 8.57 -26.12 -7.58
N ALA A 83 7.79 -25.98 -6.50
CA ALA A 83 7.51 -27.08 -5.58
C ALA A 83 6.52 -28.12 -6.13
N ASN A 84 5.55 -27.71 -6.97
CA ASN A 84 4.40 -28.57 -7.29
C ASN A 84 4.26 -28.92 -8.78
N LEU A 85 4.81 -28.13 -9.69
CA LEU A 85 4.53 -28.25 -11.13
C LEU A 85 5.79 -28.47 -11.96
N ARG A 86 6.84 -27.66 -11.72
CA ARG A 86 8.05 -27.65 -12.53
C ARG A 86 9.24 -27.14 -11.73
N ALA A 87 10.09 -28.06 -11.26
CA ALA A 87 11.22 -27.75 -10.37
C ALA A 87 12.31 -26.88 -11.02
N ASP A 88 12.48 -26.95 -12.34
CA ASP A 88 13.44 -26.15 -13.10
C ASP A 88 12.87 -24.80 -13.57
N PHE A 89 11.69 -24.39 -13.08
CA PHE A 89 11.12 -23.09 -13.41
C PHE A 89 11.98 -21.95 -12.86
N THR A 90 12.36 -21.01 -13.72
CA THR A 90 13.29 -19.93 -13.40
C THR A 90 12.68 -18.55 -13.60
N GLU A 91 13.42 -17.53 -13.17
CA GLU A 91 13.08 -16.12 -13.45
C GLU A 91 13.10 -15.80 -14.96
N ALA A 92 13.89 -16.53 -15.76
CA ALA A 92 13.90 -16.36 -17.21
C ALA A 92 12.54 -16.74 -17.83
N ASP A 93 11.91 -17.82 -17.34
CA ASP A 93 10.55 -18.23 -17.76
C ASP A 93 9.52 -17.15 -17.39
N VAL A 94 9.66 -16.52 -16.23
CA VAL A 94 8.79 -15.42 -15.79
C VAL A 94 8.93 -14.21 -16.73
N ARG A 95 10.18 -13.85 -17.07
CA ARG A 95 10.47 -12.73 -17.98
C ARG A 95 9.91 -12.99 -19.39
N GLU A 96 10.14 -14.18 -19.95
CA GLU A 96 9.61 -14.56 -21.26
C GLU A 96 8.07 -14.47 -21.26
N ALA A 97 7.40 -14.97 -20.22
CA ALA A 97 5.95 -14.87 -20.10
C ALA A 97 5.44 -13.42 -20.00
N GLN A 98 6.21 -12.51 -19.38
CA GLN A 98 5.88 -11.09 -19.33
C GLN A 98 6.03 -10.42 -20.70
N GLU A 99 7.09 -10.74 -21.43
CA GLU A 99 7.30 -10.27 -22.81
C GLU A 99 6.16 -10.73 -23.73
N TRP A 100 5.75 -11.99 -23.62
CA TRP A 100 4.61 -12.52 -24.37
C TRP A 100 3.31 -11.78 -24.02
N ARG A 101 3.05 -11.53 -22.74
CA ARG A 101 1.87 -10.73 -22.33
C ARG A 101 1.91 -9.32 -22.92
N ALA A 102 3.06 -8.67 -22.93
CA ALA A 102 3.23 -7.35 -23.53
C ALA A 102 2.97 -7.39 -25.04
N ALA A 103 3.49 -8.41 -25.74
CA ALA A 103 3.26 -8.61 -27.17
C ALA A 103 1.79 -8.91 -27.52
N ILE A 104 1.07 -9.65 -26.67
CA ILE A 104 -0.38 -9.87 -26.83
C ILE A 104 -1.12 -8.54 -26.65
N ALA A 105 -0.79 -7.79 -25.58
CA ALA A 105 -1.45 -6.52 -25.28
C ALA A 105 -1.24 -5.47 -26.38
N SER A 106 -0.05 -5.46 -27.00
CA SER A 106 0.28 -4.60 -28.14
C SER A 106 -0.23 -5.14 -29.49
N ARG A 107 -0.90 -6.29 -29.51
CA ARG A 107 -1.38 -7.00 -30.72
C ARG A 107 -0.28 -7.32 -31.74
N GLN A 108 0.95 -7.52 -31.29
CA GLN A 108 2.11 -7.82 -32.14
C GLN A 108 2.23 -9.31 -32.50
N LEU A 109 1.45 -10.19 -31.87
CA LEU A 109 1.42 -11.62 -32.21
C LEU A 109 0.47 -11.88 -33.39
N GLY A 110 0.98 -11.64 -34.60
CA GLY A 110 0.33 -11.94 -35.88
C GLY A 110 1.30 -12.25 -37.03
N GLU A 111 2.60 -12.00 -36.86
CA GLU A 111 3.62 -12.24 -37.88
C GLU A 111 4.65 -13.26 -37.38
N ARG A 112 4.27 -14.54 -37.31
CA ARG A 112 5.25 -15.62 -37.37
C ARG A 112 4.77 -16.60 -38.42
N ARG A 113 5.25 -16.35 -39.66
CA ARG A 113 5.14 -17.28 -40.79
C ARG A 113 6.02 -18.50 -40.52
#